data_AF-A0A542UU53-F1
#
_entry.id   AF-A0A542UU53-F1
#
_cell.length_a   1.000
_cell.length_b   1.000
_cell.length_c   1.000
_cell.angle_alpha   90.00
_cell.angle_beta   90.00
_cell.angle_gamma   90.00
#
_symmetry.space_group_name_H-M   'P 1'
#
loop_
_entity.id
_entity.type
_entity.pdbx_description
1 polymer ?
#
loop_
_entity_poly.entity_id
_entity_poly.type
_entity_poly.pdbx_seq_one_letter_code
_entity_poly.pdbx_strand_id
1 'polypeptide(L)'
;MDDDLADPGSLLGQLQRGRGRGVQRALDAPDAAPLVLGCVADDPRWDRQTEERADCYARLLMDLRVPVADLDVDVGDPEARWTLAFDVLDSMARRGSPDANVMLRTWYDVADDAGHGPAAPQPGRGAGRRAHALGMWTTDDLRRVARHATAPLRLWATRELGRRRDTVVLDLAEDDALRADGGHAWLAGATLDLGAAALPRARTWLEEPDPWLRSIGRAIVAGHGDRPDAAAVLTWFDGAVADGDWCRTEVYADALGRLGHRPALPALARAWEVTPHSRARGSYLGALVRLRPGDLSSYLAEAADDCEPATRERAAGAR
;
A
#
# COMPACT_ATOMS: atom_id res chain seq x y z
N MET A 1 10.97 -7.60 -11.78
CA MET A 1 10.84 -7.44 -13.23
C MET A 1 10.72 -5.95 -13.45
N ASP A 2 11.73 -5.34 -14.06
CA ASP A 2 11.53 -4.05 -14.73
C ASP A 2 10.69 -4.37 -15.97
N ASP A 3 9.36 -4.34 -15.82
CA ASP A 3 8.50 -4.18 -16.98
C ASP A 3 8.54 -2.71 -17.33
N ASP A 4 9.10 -2.40 -18.51
CA ASP A 4 9.26 -1.05 -19.04
C ASP A 4 7.88 -0.43 -19.27
N LEU A 5 7.33 0.17 -18.22
CA LEU A 5 6.17 1.03 -18.33
C LEU A 5 6.49 2.13 -19.33
N ALA A 6 5.56 2.39 -20.25
CA ALA A 6 5.69 3.46 -21.22
C ALA A 6 5.89 4.82 -20.53
N ASP A 7 6.38 5.80 -21.30
CA ASP A 7 6.64 7.15 -20.81
C ASP A 7 5.46 7.69 -19.96
N PRO A 8 5.71 8.22 -18.75
CA PRO A 8 4.64 8.66 -17.84
C PRO A 8 3.71 9.75 -18.40
N GLY A 9 4.15 10.50 -19.42
CA GLY A 9 3.35 11.50 -20.13
C GLY A 9 2.50 10.93 -21.27
N SER A 10 2.83 9.74 -21.78
CA SER A 10 2.05 9.05 -22.82
C SER A 10 0.70 8.56 -22.30
N LEU A 11 -0.27 8.36 -23.21
CA LEU A 11 -1.58 7.79 -22.83
C LEU A 11 -1.41 6.39 -22.23
N LEU A 12 -0.64 5.52 -22.90
CA LEU A 12 -0.36 4.16 -22.41
C LEU A 12 0.32 4.19 -21.03
N GLY A 13 1.34 5.03 -20.84
CA GLY A 13 2.04 5.12 -19.54
C GLY A 13 1.15 5.62 -18.41
N GLN A 14 0.17 6.48 -18.70
CA GLN A 14 -0.82 6.93 -17.71
C GLN A 14 -1.82 5.82 -17.38
N LEU A 15 -2.29 5.08 -18.38
CA LEU A 15 -3.16 3.93 -18.20
C LEU A 15 -2.48 2.81 -17.41
N GLN A 16 -1.23 2.46 -17.75
CA GLN A 16 -0.45 1.46 -17.04
C GLN A 16 -0.20 1.83 -15.58
N ARG A 17 -0.06 3.13 -15.27
CA ARG A 17 0.05 3.63 -13.89
C ARG A 17 -1.31 3.77 -13.19
N GLY A 18 -2.43 3.59 -13.90
CA GLY A 18 -3.78 3.76 -13.33
C GLY A 18 -4.12 5.21 -12.98
N ARG A 19 -3.52 6.18 -13.67
CA ARG A 19 -3.74 7.61 -13.39
C ARG A 19 -5.09 8.06 -13.94
N GLY A 20 -5.82 8.87 -13.19
CA GLY A 20 -7.10 9.41 -13.66
C GLY A 20 -6.99 10.29 -14.90
N ARG A 21 -5.84 10.92 -15.14
CA ARG A 21 -5.55 11.65 -16.38
C ARG A 21 -5.53 10.71 -17.60
N GLY A 22 -5.05 9.48 -17.40
CA GLY A 22 -5.09 8.44 -18.43
C GLY A 22 -6.52 8.02 -18.73
N VAL A 23 -7.36 7.85 -17.71
CA VAL A 23 -8.80 7.56 -17.85
C VAL A 23 -9.51 8.66 -18.64
N GLN A 24 -9.32 9.92 -18.24
CA GLN A 24 -9.92 11.08 -18.91
C GLN A 24 -9.53 11.15 -20.39
N ARG A 25 -8.23 11.04 -20.68
CA ARG A 25 -7.73 11.05 -22.07
C ARG A 25 -8.21 9.84 -22.88
N ALA A 26 -8.36 8.68 -22.26
CA ALA A 26 -8.86 7.48 -22.92
C ALA A 26 -10.32 7.64 -23.38
N LEU A 27 -11.17 8.28 -22.56
CA LEU A 27 -12.55 8.54 -22.92
C LEU A 27 -12.71 9.48 -24.13
N ASP A 28 -11.73 10.37 -24.35
CA ASP A 28 -11.68 11.27 -25.50
C ASP A 28 -10.96 10.67 -26.73
N ALA A 29 -10.32 9.51 -26.60
CA ALA A 29 -9.47 8.91 -27.62
C ALA A 29 -10.16 7.69 -28.31
N PRO A 30 -10.37 7.72 -29.64
CA PRO A 30 -11.11 6.66 -30.34
C PRO A 30 -10.40 5.30 -30.36
N ASP A 31 -9.09 5.26 -30.14
CA ASP A 31 -8.21 4.08 -30.18
C ASP A 31 -7.72 3.66 -28.78
N ALA A 32 -8.38 4.13 -27.71
CA ALA A 32 -7.97 3.80 -26.34
C ALA A 32 -8.24 2.34 -25.96
N ALA A 33 -9.28 1.71 -26.50
CA ALA A 33 -9.69 0.36 -26.10
C ALA A 33 -8.57 -0.70 -26.20
N PRO A 34 -7.83 -0.81 -27.33
CA PRO A 34 -6.67 -1.70 -27.41
C PRO A 34 -5.59 -1.43 -26.35
N LEU A 35 -5.35 -0.16 -25.98
CA LEU A 35 -4.35 0.18 -24.95
C LEU A 35 -4.79 -0.30 -23.57
N VAL A 36 -6.08 -0.16 -23.24
CA VAL A 36 -6.63 -0.64 -21.97
C VAL A 36 -6.62 -2.16 -21.92
N LEU A 37 -7.03 -2.84 -22.99
CA LEU A 37 -6.97 -4.30 -23.09
C LEU A 37 -5.53 -4.82 -22.96
N GLY A 38 -4.55 -4.17 -23.59
CA GLY A 38 -3.13 -4.50 -23.40
C GLY A 38 -2.69 -4.34 -21.94
N CYS A 39 -3.09 -3.26 -21.25
CA CYS A 39 -2.82 -3.13 -19.81
C CYS A 39 -3.46 -4.25 -18.98
N VAL A 40 -4.66 -4.71 -19.33
CA VAL A 40 -5.32 -5.80 -18.61
C VAL A 40 -4.60 -7.13 -18.81
N ALA A 41 -4.13 -7.41 -20.02
CA ALA A 41 -3.39 -8.62 -20.37
C ALA A 41 -1.99 -8.66 -19.75
N ASP A 42 -1.24 -7.56 -19.85
CA ASP A 42 0.16 -7.49 -19.42
C ASP A 42 0.31 -7.29 -17.89
N ASP A 43 -0.76 -6.88 -17.21
CA ASP A 43 -0.81 -6.59 -15.77
C ASP A 43 0.34 -5.67 -15.28
N PRO A 44 0.25 -4.34 -15.50
CA PRO A 44 1.27 -3.37 -15.14
C PRO A 44 1.31 -3.04 -13.64
N ARG A 45 0.66 -3.85 -12.78
CA ARG A 45 0.69 -3.64 -11.33
C ARG A 45 2.10 -3.83 -10.80
N TRP A 46 2.57 -2.82 -10.09
CA TRP A 46 3.84 -2.88 -9.37
C TRP A 46 3.74 -3.82 -8.17
N ASP A 47 2.62 -3.76 -7.44
CA ASP A 47 2.27 -4.69 -6.36
C ASP A 47 0.83 -5.18 -6.53
N ARG A 48 0.72 -6.40 -7.05
CA ARG A 48 -0.56 -7.08 -7.30
C ARG A 48 -1.39 -7.30 -6.02
N GLN A 49 -0.77 -7.25 -4.84
CA GLN A 49 -1.48 -7.52 -3.57
C GLN A 49 -2.21 -6.29 -3.04
N THR A 50 -1.83 -5.09 -3.46
CA THR A 50 -2.27 -3.85 -2.80
C THR A 50 -2.91 -2.82 -3.73
N GLU A 51 -2.85 -3.03 -5.04
CA GLU A 51 -3.30 -2.07 -6.05
C GLU A 51 -4.66 -2.41 -6.66
N GLU A 52 -5.55 -1.42 -6.74
CA GLU A 52 -6.95 -1.55 -7.12
C GLU A 52 -7.20 -1.19 -8.61
N ARG A 53 -6.27 -1.61 -9.50
CA ARG A 53 -6.37 -1.29 -10.94
C ARG A 53 -7.59 -1.92 -11.63
N ALA A 54 -8.01 -3.10 -11.17
CA ALA A 54 -9.08 -3.86 -11.80
C ALA A 54 -10.41 -3.09 -11.87
N ASP A 55 -10.79 -2.42 -10.77
CA ASP A 55 -12.03 -1.64 -10.74
C ASP A 55 -12.01 -0.44 -11.70
N CYS A 56 -10.84 0.19 -11.83
CA CYS A 56 -10.64 1.29 -12.76
C CYS A 56 -10.76 0.84 -14.22
N TYR A 57 -10.09 -0.26 -14.58
CA TYR A 57 -10.16 -0.79 -15.94
C TYR A 57 -11.54 -1.31 -16.28
N ALA A 58 -12.23 -1.97 -15.34
CA ALA A 58 -13.62 -2.39 -15.54
C ALA A 58 -14.54 -1.20 -15.87
N ARG A 59 -14.46 -0.11 -15.10
CA ARG A 59 -15.20 1.13 -15.40
C ARG A 59 -14.88 1.66 -16.79
N LEU A 60 -13.59 1.82 -17.08
CA LEU A 60 -13.15 2.42 -18.33
C LEU A 60 -13.55 1.57 -19.55
N LEU A 61 -13.40 0.25 -19.50
CA LEU A 61 -13.83 -0.65 -20.58
C LEU A 61 -15.34 -0.63 -20.79
N MET A 62 -16.13 -0.53 -19.71
CA MET A 62 -17.59 -0.36 -19.80
C MET A 62 -17.96 0.98 -20.45
N ASP A 63 -17.29 2.08 -20.07
CA ASP A 63 -17.53 3.42 -20.64
C ASP A 63 -17.13 3.48 -22.14
N LEU A 64 -16.04 2.79 -22.51
CA LEU A 64 -15.60 2.59 -23.89
C LEU A 64 -16.46 1.59 -24.68
N ARG A 65 -17.40 0.90 -24.02
CA ARG A 65 -18.26 -0.14 -24.60
C ARG A 65 -17.47 -1.29 -25.25
N VAL A 66 -16.37 -1.68 -24.64
CA VAL A 66 -15.58 -2.84 -25.09
C VAL A 66 -16.37 -4.13 -24.78
N PRO A 67 -16.59 -5.01 -25.77
CA PRO A 67 -17.19 -6.32 -25.55
C PRO A 67 -16.42 -7.14 -24.50
N VAL A 68 -17.13 -7.80 -23.58
CA VAL A 68 -16.50 -8.65 -22.56
C VAL A 68 -15.69 -9.79 -23.21
N ALA A 69 -16.11 -10.27 -24.38
CA ALA A 69 -15.40 -11.30 -25.14
C ALA A 69 -14.00 -10.88 -25.62
N ASP A 70 -13.68 -9.59 -25.62
CA ASP A 70 -12.35 -9.08 -25.96
C ASP A 70 -11.41 -9.10 -24.74
N LEU A 71 -11.92 -9.40 -23.53
CA LEU A 71 -11.07 -9.72 -22.38
C LEU A 71 -10.46 -11.11 -22.57
N ASP A 72 -9.14 -11.18 -22.54
CA ASP A 72 -8.40 -12.44 -22.61
C ASP A 72 -8.46 -13.17 -21.26
N VAL A 73 -9.58 -13.86 -21.01
CA VAL A 73 -9.81 -14.66 -19.81
C VAL A 73 -10.16 -16.09 -20.22
N ASP A 74 -9.27 -17.04 -19.91
CA ASP A 74 -9.56 -18.46 -20.06
C ASP A 74 -10.49 -18.94 -18.93
N VAL A 75 -11.80 -18.89 -19.17
CA VAL A 75 -12.81 -19.39 -18.22
C VAL A 75 -12.75 -20.92 -18.03
N GLY A 76 -11.98 -21.63 -18.86
CA GLY A 76 -11.70 -23.06 -18.71
C GLY A 76 -10.54 -23.37 -17.75
N ASP A 77 -9.79 -22.36 -17.30
CA ASP A 77 -8.68 -22.50 -16.38
C ASP A 77 -9.03 -21.96 -14.97
N PRO A 78 -9.14 -22.81 -13.94
CA PRO A 78 -9.33 -22.37 -12.56
C PRO A 78 -8.23 -21.42 -12.03
N GLU A 79 -7.03 -21.45 -12.60
CA GLU A 79 -5.95 -20.56 -12.19
C GLU A 79 -6.07 -19.14 -12.80
N ALA A 80 -6.98 -18.92 -13.76
CA ALA A 80 -7.28 -17.60 -14.31
C ALA A 80 -7.66 -16.58 -13.21
N ARG A 81 -8.17 -17.03 -12.06
CA ARG A 81 -8.50 -16.22 -10.87
C ARG A 81 -7.35 -15.38 -10.31
N TRP A 82 -6.11 -15.69 -10.67
CA TRP A 82 -4.94 -14.94 -10.21
C TRP A 82 -4.52 -13.84 -11.19
N THR A 83 -5.21 -13.70 -12.31
CA THR A 83 -4.92 -12.71 -13.36
C THR A 83 -5.68 -11.41 -13.16
N LEU A 84 -5.10 -10.30 -13.63
CA LEU A 84 -5.79 -9.01 -13.66
C LEU A 84 -7.05 -9.06 -14.55
N ALA A 85 -7.00 -9.78 -15.67
CA ALA A 85 -8.13 -9.94 -16.56
C ALA A 85 -9.36 -10.55 -15.87
N PHE A 86 -9.14 -11.54 -15.00
CA PHE A 86 -10.19 -12.10 -14.16
C PHE A 86 -10.72 -11.10 -13.12
N ASP A 87 -9.83 -10.37 -12.42
CA ASP A 87 -10.24 -9.32 -11.47
C ASP A 87 -11.11 -8.24 -12.15
N VAL A 88 -10.78 -7.88 -13.40
CA VAL A 88 -11.55 -6.94 -14.24
C VAL A 88 -12.91 -7.51 -14.61
N LEU A 89 -12.95 -8.77 -15.07
CA LEU A 89 -14.20 -9.48 -15.39
C LEU A 89 -15.15 -9.52 -14.17
N ASP A 90 -14.61 -9.87 -13.00
CA ASP A 90 -15.31 -9.89 -11.71
C ASP A 90 -15.84 -8.50 -11.32
N SER A 91 -15.04 -7.44 -11.50
CA SER A 91 -15.53 -6.07 -11.27
C SER A 91 -16.63 -5.64 -12.26
N MET A 92 -16.52 -5.98 -13.55
CA MET A 92 -17.58 -5.72 -14.53
C MET A 92 -18.89 -6.43 -14.18
N ALA A 93 -18.82 -7.68 -13.70
CA ALA A 93 -19.99 -8.43 -13.25
C ALA A 93 -20.65 -7.80 -12.02
N ARG A 94 -19.88 -7.39 -11.01
CA ARG A 94 -20.37 -6.63 -9.85
C ARG A 94 -21.06 -5.31 -10.24
N ARG A 95 -20.63 -4.71 -11.34
CA ARG A 95 -21.21 -3.49 -11.93
C ARG A 95 -22.41 -3.76 -12.84
N GLY A 96 -22.83 -5.03 -12.96
CA GLY A 96 -24.06 -5.42 -13.65
C GLY A 96 -23.89 -5.78 -15.12
N SER A 97 -22.67 -6.01 -15.61
CA SER A 97 -22.46 -6.52 -16.98
C SER A 97 -23.04 -7.94 -17.13
N PRO A 98 -24.06 -8.16 -17.99
CA PRO A 98 -24.66 -9.48 -18.16
C PRO A 98 -23.68 -10.50 -18.73
N ASP A 99 -22.89 -10.10 -19.72
CA ASP A 99 -21.92 -10.97 -20.40
C ASP A 99 -20.80 -11.40 -19.45
N ALA A 100 -20.33 -10.49 -18.59
CA ALA A 100 -19.34 -10.82 -17.56
C ALA A 100 -19.91 -11.82 -16.52
N ASN A 101 -21.18 -11.64 -16.13
CA ASN A 101 -21.87 -12.59 -15.25
C ASN A 101 -22.00 -13.99 -15.89
N VAL A 102 -22.24 -14.07 -17.21
CA VAL A 102 -22.28 -15.36 -17.92
C VAL A 102 -20.90 -16.02 -17.91
N MET A 103 -19.83 -15.30 -18.26
CA MET A 103 -18.47 -15.84 -18.25
C MET A 103 -18.01 -16.30 -16.87
N LEU A 104 -18.28 -15.53 -15.80
CA LEU A 104 -17.92 -15.93 -14.44
C LEU A 104 -18.67 -17.17 -13.98
N ARG A 105 -19.94 -17.34 -14.36
CA ARG A 105 -20.70 -18.56 -14.05
C ARG A 105 -20.07 -19.78 -14.71
N THR A 106 -19.70 -19.67 -15.99
CA THR A 106 -18.98 -20.72 -16.70
C THR A 106 -17.68 -21.08 -15.98
N TRP A 107 -16.90 -20.08 -15.55
CA TRP A 107 -15.69 -20.33 -14.79
C TRP A 107 -15.96 -21.00 -13.44
N TYR A 108 -16.99 -20.57 -12.70
CA TYR A 108 -17.36 -21.20 -11.42
C TYR A 108 -17.74 -22.67 -11.60
N ASP A 109 -18.50 -23.01 -12.64
CA ASP A 109 -18.88 -24.39 -12.94
C ASP A 109 -17.61 -25.25 -13.18
N VAL A 110 -16.64 -24.73 -13.95
CA VAL A 110 -15.35 -25.40 -14.20
C VAL A 110 -14.50 -25.52 -12.92
N ALA A 111 -14.42 -24.45 -12.12
CA ALA A 111 -13.66 -24.44 -10.87
C ALA A 111 -14.23 -25.42 -9.84
N ASP A 112 -15.56 -25.50 -9.72
CA ASP A 112 -16.23 -26.46 -8.85
C ASP A 112 -15.97 -27.91 -9.30
N ASP A 113 -16.09 -28.20 -10.60
CA ASP A 113 -15.76 -29.52 -11.17
C ASP A 113 -14.29 -29.90 -10.94
N ALA A 114 -13.38 -28.93 -10.94
CA ALA A 114 -11.96 -29.12 -10.66
C ALA A 114 -11.63 -29.20 -9.16
N GLY A 115 -12.60 -29.08 -8.25
CA GLY A 115 -12.37 -29.05 -6.80
C GLY A 115 -11.74 -27.77 -6.26
N HIS A 116 -11.79 -26.68 -7.04
CA HIS A 116 -11.28 -25.34 -6.73
C HIS A 116 -12.38 -24.36 -6.29
N GLY A 117 -13.56 -24.86 -5.91
CA GLY A 117 -14.71 -24.06 -5.48
C GLY A 117 -14.38 -23.04 -4.37
N PRO A 118 -15.22 -22.01 -4.18
CA PRO A 118 -14.92 -20.89 -3.32
C PRO A 118 -14.59 -21.36 -1.90
N ALA A 119 -13.43 -20.92 -1.39
CA ALA A 119 -13.00 -21.24 -0.04
C ALA A 119 -14.09 -20.80 0.96
N ALA A 120 -14.61 -21.76 1.73
CA ALA A 120 -15.55 -21.46 2.81
C ALA A 120 -14.93 -20.42 3.77
N PRO A 121 -15.73 -19.45 4.28
CA PRO A 121 -15.23 -18.46 5.21
C PRO A 121 -14.66 -19.14 6.45
N GLN A 122 -13.39 -18.89 6.76
CA GLN A 122 -12.76 -19.44 7.96
C GLN A 122 -13.42 -18.83 9.21
N PRO A 123 -13.96 -19.64 10.14
CA PRO A 123 -14.48 -19.11 11.39
C PRO A 123 -13.35 -18.51 12.24
N GLY A 124 -13.55 -17.25 12.63
CA GLY A 124 -12.58 -16.41 13.32
C GLY A 124 -12.05 -17.01 14.65
N ARG A 125 -10.73 -16.96 14.80
CA ARG A 125 -10.03 -17.42 16.00
C ARG A 125 -10.11 -16.40 17.14
N GLY A 126 -10.98 -16.66 18.12
CA GLY A 126 -10.63 -16.63 19.55
C GLY A 126 -10.16 -15.33 20.20
N ALA A 127 -10.74 -14.16 19.88
CA ALA A 127 -10.41 -12.90 20.57
C ALA A 127 -10.81 -12.88 22.06
N GLY A 128 -11.89 -13.56 22.44
CA GLY A 128 -12.49 -13.47 23.79
C GLY A 128 -11.70 -14.11 24.93
N ARG A 129 -10.85 -15.12 24.67
CA ARG A 129 -10.04 -15.78 25.71
C ARG A 129 -8.72 -15.08 26.03
N ARG A 130 -8.23 -14.19 25.15
CA ARG A 130 -6.96 -13.45 25.35
C ARG A 130 -7.12 -12.26 26.30
N ALA A 131 -8.26 -11.56 26.25
CA ALA A 131 -8.53 -10.40 27.10
C ALA A 131 -8.58 -10.75 28.60
N HIS A 132 -9.10 -11.93 28.96
CA HIS A 132 -9.20 -12.38 30.36
C HIS A 132 -7.84 -12.79 30.95
N ALA A 133 -6.87 -13.22 30.13
CA ALA A 133 -5.51 -13.55 30.58
C ALA A 133 -4.62 -12.29 30.69
N LEU A 134 -4.84 -11.29 29.84
CA LEU A 134 -4.05 -10.04 29.79
C LEU A 134 -4.14 -9.18 31.07
N GLY A 135 -5.22 -9.31 31.86
CA GLY A 135 -5.40 -8.61 33.14
C GLY A 135 -4.57 -9.17 34.30
N MET A 136 -3.91 -10.33 34.14
CA MET A 136 -3.12 -10.97 35.20
C MET A 136 -1.61 -10.64 35.13
N TRP A 137 -1.12 -10.07 34.03
CA TRP A 137 0.31 -9.83 33.82
C TRP A 137 0.65 -8.36 34.06
N THR A 138 1.46 -8.13 35.09
CA THR A 138 2.02 -6.80 35.34
C THR A 138 3.03 -6.44 34.24
N THR A 139 3.33 -5.16 34.10
CA THR A 139 4.37 -4.70 33.17
C THR A 139 5.73 -5.35 33.47
N ASP A 140 6.06 -5.58 34.75
CA ASP A 140 7.29 -6.25 35.15
C ASP A 140 7.29 -7.74 34.78
N ASP A 141 6.14 -8.41 34.85
CA ASP A 141 6.02 -9.78 34.35
C ASP A 141 6.24 -9.85 32.84
N LEU A 142 5.67 -8.91 32.09
CA LEU A 142 5.86 -8.82 30.64
C LEU A 142 7.33 -8.56 30.28
N ARG A 143 8.00 -7.63 30.98
CA ARG A 143 9.44 -7.36 30.81
C ARG A 143 10.28 -8.62 31.02
N ARG A 144 9.99 -9.38 32.08
CA ARG A 144 10.69 -10.64 32.39
C ARG A 144 10.48 -11.68 31.28
N VAL A 145 9.25 -11.84 30.80
CA VAL A 145 8.93 -12.77 29.70
C VAL A 145 9.61 -12.36 28.40
N ALA A 146 9.58 -11.07 28.07
CA ALA A 146 10.17 -10.55 26.83
C ALA A 146 11.69 -10.73 26.76
N ARG A 147 12.38 -10.80 27.91
CA ARG A 147 13.84 -11.03 27.97
C ARG A 147 14.23 -12.50 27.99
N HIS A 148 13.42 -13.36 28.62
CA HIS A 148 13.90 -14.70 29.00
C HIS A 148 13.05 -15.86 28.48
N ALA A 149 11.83 -15.63 28.03
CA ALA A 149 10.96 -16.71 27.58
C ALA A 149 11.29 -17.19 26.17
N THR A 150 10.71 -18.34 25.79
CA THR A 150 10.74 -18.89 24.42
C THR A 150 10.01 -18.00 23.42
N ALA A 151 10.37 -18.11 22.14
CA ALA A 151 9.90 -17.22 21.07
C ALA A 151 8.38 -16.93 21.03
N PRO A 152 7.44 -17.89 21.16
CA PRO A 152 6.01 -17.56 21.08
C PRO A 152 5.51 -16.68 22.22
N LEU A 153 5.97 -16.91 23.45
CA LEU A 153 5.62 -16.10 24.61
C LEU A 153 6.35 -14.76 24.61
N ARG A 154 7.63 -14.77 24.20
CA ARG A 154 8.44 -13.57 24.03
C ARG A 154 7.78 -12.60 23.06
N LEU A 155 7.41 -13.09 21.88
CA LEU A 155 6.71 -12.35 20.84
C LEU A 155 5.46 -11.65 21.36
N TRP A 156 4.62 -12.39 22.09
CA TRP A 156 3.40 -11.83 22.66
C TRP A 156 3.71 -10.74 23.70
N ALA A 157 4.64 -10.99 24.61
CA ALA A 157 4.99 -10.03 25.66
C ALA A 157 5.60 -8.75 25.06
N THR A 158 6.49 -8.86 24.08
CA THR A 158 7.08 -7.70 23.40
C THR A 158 6.02 -6.86 22.69
N ARG A 159 5.08 -7.50 21.99
CA ARG A 159 3.95 -6.77 21.34
C ARG A 159 3.06 -6.05 22.36
N GLU A 160 2.78 -6.70 23.48
CA GLU A 160 1.98 -6.09 24.54
C GLU A 160 2.70 -4.90 25.20
N LEU A 161 4.01 -5.03 25.44
CA LEU A 161 4.86 -3.92 25.90
C LEU A 161 4.88 -2.75 24.91
N GLY A 162 4.97 -3.04 23.62
CA GLY A 162 4.88 -2.05 22.54
C GLY A 162 3.56 -1.25 22.61
N ARG A 163 2.42 -1.95 22.68
CA ARG A 163 1.09 -1.32 22.83
C ARG A 163 0.95 -0.50 24.10
N ARG A 164 1.58 -0.94 25.19
CA ARG A 164 1.63 -0.21 26.48
C ARG A 164 2.65 0.94 26.46
N ARG A 165 3.39 1.12 25.36
CA ARG A 165 4.44 2.12 25.17
C ARG A 165 5.57 2.00 26.19
N ASP A 166 5.89 0.78 26.58
CA ASP A 166 7.02 0.51 27.47
C ASP A 166 8.34 0.57 26.70
N THR A 167 9.19 1.53 27.04
CA THR A 167 10.46 1.79 26.35
C THR A 167 11.48 0.68 26.48
N VAL A 168 11.26 -0.34 27.34
CA VAL A 168 12.09 -1.54 27.38
C VAL A 168 12.19 -2.23 26.00
N VAL A 169 11.19 -2.05 25.14
CA VAL A 169 11.18 -2.59 23.77
C VAL A 169 12.33 -2.02 22.94
N LEU A 170 12.80 -0.79 23.22
CA LEU A 170 13.96 -0.21 22.54
C LEU A 170 15.24 -1.01 22.84
N ASP A 171 15.44 -1.39 24.11
CA ASP A 171 16.59 -2.21 24.50
C ASP A 171 16.49 -3.62 23.89
N LEU A 172 15.28 -4.16 23.74
CA LEU A 172 15.06 -5.45 23.07
C LEU A 172 15.32 -5.36 21.56
N ALA A 173 15.05 -4.20 20.93
CA ALA A 173 15.34 -3.96 19.52
C ALA A 173 16.86 -3.89 19.27
N GLU A 174 17.62 -3.37 20.23
CA GLU A 174 19.09 -3.28 20.17
C GLU A 174 19.80 -4.61 20.46
N ASP A 175 19.08 -5.62 20.96
CA ASP A 175 19.66 -6.93 21.28
C ASP A 175 19.91 -7.77 20.01
N ASP A 176 21.19 -7.90 19.65
CA ASP A 176 21.67 -8.67 18.50
C ASP A 176 21.24 -10.14 18.54
N ALA A 177 21.22 -10.76 19.73
CA ALA A 177 20.86 -12.17 19.86
C ALA A 177 19.36 -12.39 19.59
N LEU A 178 18.51 -11.46 20.07
CA LEU A 178 17.09 -11.50 19.76
C LEU A 178 16.82 -11.32 18.26
N ARG A 179 17.58 -10.43 17.60
CA ARG A 179 17.46 -10.22 16.15
C ARG A 179 17.96 -11.42 15.35
N ALA A 180 19.07 -12.03 15.75
CA ALA A 180 19.60 -13.24 15.14
C ALA A 180 18.65 -14.44 15.25
N ASP A 181 17.84 -14.51 16.31
CA ASP A 181 16.77 -15.51 16.53
C ASP A 181 15.49 -15.23 15.71
N GLY A 182 15.62 -14.56 14.55
CA GLY A 182 14.48 -14.18 13.70
C GLY A 182 13.65 -13.02 14.27
N GLY A 183 14.26 -12.18 15.12
CA GLY A 183 13.60 -11.13 15.88
C GLY A 183 13.00 -9.98 15.08
N HIS A 184 13.57 -9.72 13.90
CA HIS A 184 13.41 -8.49 13.15
C HIS A 184 11.95 -8.08 12.93
N ALA A 185 11.09 -8.99 12.44
CA ALA A 185 9.73 -8.64 12.05
C ALA A 185 8.84 -8.22 13.24
N TRP A 186 8.99 -8.88 14.38
CA TRP A 186 8.14 -8.60 15.54
C TRP A 186 8.69 -7.52 16.46
N LEU A 187 10.02 -7.38 16.55
CA LEU A 187 10.64 -6.22 17.19
C LEU A 187 10.26 -4.95 16.46
N ALA A 188 10.25 -4.96 15.12
CA ALA A 188 9.84 -3.82 14.32
C ALA A 188 8.43 -3.34 14.71
N GLY A 189 7.44 -4.23 14.69
CA GLY A 189 6.06 -3.88 15.03
C GLY A 189 5.91 -3.34 16.46
N ALA A 190 6.51 -4.01 17.45
CA ALA A 190 6.44 -3.56 18.84
C ALA A 190 7.14 -2.22 19.07
N THR A 191 8.24 -1.97 18.36
CA THR A 191 8.99 -0.70 18.45
C THR A 191 8.20 0.44 17.83
N LEU A 192 7.54 0.20 16.69
CA LEU A 192 6.66 1.18 16.06
C LEU A 192 5.44 1.51 16.94
N ASP A 193 4.89 0.53 17.67
CA ASP A 193 3.77 0.73 18.59
C ASP A 193 4.08 1.71 19.74
N LEU A 194 5.37 1.93 20.08
CA LEU A 194 5.79 2.93 21.06
C LEU A 194 5.44 4.37 20.64
N GLY A 195 5.35 4.60 19.32
CA GLY A 195 5.10 5.90 18.73
C GLY A 195 6.11 6.97 19.13
N ALA A 196 5.62 8.15 19.52
CA ALA A 196 6.47 9.28 19.89
C ALA A 196 7.42 9.01 21.08
N ALA A 197 7.12 8.03 21.93
CA ALA A 197 7.99 7.65 23.04
C ALA A 197 9.35 7.10 22.56
N ALA A 198 9.41 6.58 21.32
CA ALA A 198 10.64 6.06 20.73
C ALA A 198 11.52 7.12 20.06
N LEU A 199 11.03 8.35 19.87
CA LEU A 199 11.72 9.38 19.07
C LEU A 199 13.16 9.68 19.51
N PRO A 200 13.46 9.88 20.80
CA PRO A 200 14.83 10.15 21.22
C PRO A 200 15.80 9.05 20.80
N ARG A 201 15.38 7.78 20.91
CA ARG A 201 16.22 6.63 20.53
C ARG A 201 16.23 6.39 19.03
N ALA A 202 15.12 6.62 18.35
CA ALA A 202 15.07 6.53 16.89
C ALA A 202 16.07 7.48 16.23
N ARG A 203 16.24 8.70 16.77
CA ARG A 203 17.23 9.66 16.27
C ARG A 203 18.67 9.21 16.49
N THR A 204 18.98 8.51 17.59
CA THR A 204 20.32 7.93 17.77
C THR A 204 20.58 6.82 16.76
N TRP A 205 19.59 5.96 16.50
CA TRP A 205 19.71 4.89 15.52
C TRP A 205 19.96 5.37 14.09
N LEU A 206 19.62 6.60 13.74
CA LEU A 206 19.90 7.16 12.41
C LEU A 206 21.41 7.29 12.12
N GLU A 207 22.22 7.48 13.17
CA GLU A 207 23.67 7.64 13.10
C GLU A 207 24.44 6.31 13.24
N GLU A 208 23.75 5.23 13.61
CA GLU A 208 24.35 3.91 13.84
C GLU A 208 24.67 3.17 12.52
N PRO A 209 25.68 2.28 12.49
CA PRO A 209 26.00 1.51 11.30
C PRO A 209 24.95 0.42 10.99
N ASP A 210 24.17 -0.04 11.97
CA ASP A 210 23.19 -1.10 11.80
C ASP A 210 22.08 -0.69 10.81
N PRO A 211 21.93 -1.35 9.65
CA PRO A 211 20.93 -0.98 8.65
C PRO A 211 19.49 -1.18 9.11
N TRP A 212 19.24 -2.18 9.95
CA TRP A 212 17.90 -2.48 10.44
C TRP A 212 17.46 -1.43 11.47
N LEU A 213 18.31 -1.09 12.45
CA LEU A 213 18.02 -0.03 13.41
C LEU A 213 17.81 1.32 12.71
N ARG A 214 18.64 1.66 11.72
CA ARG A 214 18.44 2.85 10.88
C ARG A 214 17.09 2.83 10.18
N SER A 215 16.69 1.68 9.60
CA SER A 215 15.39 1.55 8.93
C SER A 215 14.22 1.75 9.88
N ILE A 216 14.28 1.20 11.09
CA ILE A 216 13.24 1.40 12.12
C ILE A 216 13.24 2.85 12.62
N GLY A 217 14.42 3.44 12.84
CA GLY A 217 14.57 4.84 13.22
C GLY A 217 13.91 5.78 12.22
N ARG A 218 14.12 5.57 10.92
CA ARG A 218 13.47 6.33 9.83
C ARG A 218 11.95 6.21 9.90
N ALA A 219 11.41 5.01 10.10
CA ALA A 219 9.97 4.78 10.19
C ALA A 219 9.34 5.51 11.39
N ILE A 220 10.00 5.48 12.56
CA ILE A 220 9.54 6.18 13.76
C ILE A 220 9.58 7.69 13.56
N VAL A 221 10.68 8.22 13.01
CA VAL A 221 10.82 9.67 12.74
C VAL A 221 9.80 10.13 11.70
N ALA A 222 9.56 9.36 10.63
CA ALA A 222 8.53 9.68 9.65
C ALA A 222 7.13 9.69 10.29
N GLY A 223 6.80 8.72 11.14
CA GLY A 223 5.50 8.62 11.80
C GLY A 223 5.26 9.68 12.89
N HIS A 224 6.30 10.02 13.66
CA HIS A 224 6.14 10.77 14.92
C HIS A 224 7.02 12.00 15.07
N GLY A 225 8.00 12.21 14.18
CA GLY A 225 8.97 13.31 14.26
C GLY A 225 8.34 14.69 14.22
N ASP A 226 9.18 15.71 14.39
CA ASP A 226 8.80 17.12 14.42
C ASP A 226 9.46 17.91 13.27
N ARG A 227 9.21 19.22 13.21
CA ARG A 227 9.64 20.08 12.09
C ARG A 227 11.16 19.98 11.80
N PRO A 228 12.06 19.96 12.79
CA PRO A 228 13.48 19.68 12.58
C PRO A 228 13.80 18.44 11.74
N ASP A 229 13.01 17.36 11.84
CA ASP A 229 13.27 16.10 11.12
C ASP A 229 12.95 16.20 9.62
N ALA A 230 12.21 17.22 9.20
CA ALA A 230 11.55 17.22 7.89
C ALA A 230 12.50 17.27 6.69
N ALA A 231 13.66 17.91 6.83
CA ALA A 231 14.68 17.93 5.79
C ALA A 231 15.29 16.53 5.56
N ALA A 232 15.52 15.77 6.64
CA ALA A 232 16.02 14.40 6.53
C ALA A 232 14.97 13.47 5.90
N VAL A 233 13.69 13.65 6.26
CA VAL A 233 12.58 12.91 5.64
C VAL A 233 12.51 13.17 4.13
N LEU A 234 12.75 14.40 3.67
CA LEU A 234 12.79 14.71 2.23
C LEU A 234 13.95 13.96 1.55
N THR A 235 15.14 13.92 2.16
CA THR A 235 16.26 13.12 1.64
C THR A 235 15.92 11.63 1.56
N TRP A 236 15.20 11.09 2.55
CA TRP A 236 14.77 9.68 2.51
C TRP A 236 13.70 9.43 1.47
N PHE A 237 12.79 10.38 1.24
CA PHE A 237 11.81 10.33 0.16
C PHE A 237 12.51 10.29 -1.19
N ASP A 238 13.44 11.21 -1.46
CA ASP A 238 14.18 11.25 -2.72
C ASP A 238 15.01 9.98 -2.94
N GLY A 239 15.62 9.44 -1.87
CA GLY A 239 16.33 8.16 -1.92
C GLY A 239 15.40 6.99 -2.25
N ALA A 240 14.23 6.89 -1.59
CA ALA A 240 13.26 5.83 -1.86
C ALA A 240 12.70 5.90 -3.28
N VAL A 241 12.48 7.12 -3.82
CA VAL A 241 12.11 7.30 -5.24
C VAL A 241 13.22 6.80 -6.17
N ALA A 242 14.48 7.14 -5.88
CA ALA A 242 15.62 6.70 -6.69
C ALA A 242 15.81 5.17 -6.64
N ASP A 243 15.56 4.55 -5.49
CA ASP A 243 15.67 3.10 -5.28
C ASP A 243 14.45 2.32 -5.81
N GLY A 244 13.38 3.01 -6.24
CA GLY A 244 12.12 2.38 -6.64
C GLY A 244 11.33 1.76 -5.47
N ASP A 245 11.63 2.15 -4.23
CA ASP A 245 10.93 1.70 -3.01
C ASP A 245 9.66 2.54 -2.78
N TRP A 246 8.68 2.35 -3.66
CA TRP A 246 7.45 3.12 -3.67
C TRP A 246 6.54 2.87 -2.46
N CYS A 247 6.65 1.73 -1.79
CA CYS A 247 5.96 1.51 -0.51
C CYS A 247 6.49 2.46 0.57
N ARG A 248 7.80 2.73 0.60
CA ARG A 248 8.37 3.66 1.60
C ARG A 248 8.04 5.12 1.31
N THR A 249 7.87 5.49 0.05
CA THR A 249 7.53 6.88 -0.30
C THR A 249 6.17 7.31 0.25
N GLU A 250 5.22 6.39 0.46
CA GLU A 250 3.95 6.66 1.16
C GLU A 250 4.19 7.27 2.55
N VAL A 251 5.00 6.55 3.35
CA VAL A 251 5.30 6.91 4.75
C VAL A 251 6.00 8.26 4.81
N TYR A 252 6.96 8.49 3.92
CA TYR A 252 7.70 9.75 3.88
C TYR A 252 6.86 10.91 3.33
N ALA A 253 5.98 10.68 2.35
CA ALA A 253 5.07 11.71 1.85
C ALA A 253 4.09 12.17 2.93
N ASP A 254 3.45 11.22 3.63
CA ASP A 254 2.56 11.54 4.75
C ASP A 254 3.29 12.33 5.85
N ALA A 255 4.54 11.93 6.15
CA ALA A 255 5.41 12.65 7.07
C ALA A 255 5.69 14.09 6.60
N LEU A 256 6.08 14.30 5.35
CA LEU A 256 6.36 15.62 4.79
C LEU A 256 5.15 16.55 4.86
N GLY A 257 3.96 16.02 4.56
CA GLY A 257 2.68 16.72 4.71
C GLY A 257 2.39 17.10 6.16
N ARG A 258 2.51 16.14 7.08
CA ARG A 258 2.32 16.34 8.54
C ARG A 258 3.29 17.37 9.12
N LEU A 259 4.54 17.34 8.68
CA LEU A 259 5.61 18.21 9.15
C LEU A 259 5.58 19.62 8.53
N GLY A 260 4.75 19.84 7.50
CA GLY A 260 4.61 21.15 6.86
C GLY A 260 5.82 21.55 6.00
N HIS A 261 6.58 20.59 5.47
CA HIS A 261 7.83 20.83 4.76
C HIS A 261 7.62 21.22 3.29
N ARG A 262 7.31 22.49 3.05
CA ARG A 262 7.07 23.04 1.70
C ARG A 262 8.17 22.77 0.66
N PRO A 263 9.47 22.71 0.99
CA PRO A 263 10.49 22.35 0.01
C PRO A 263 10.27 20.98 -0.66
N ALA A 264 9.45 20.10 -0.09
CA ALA A 264 9.10 18.81 -0.70
C ALA A 264 8.15 18.90 -1.91
N LEU A 265 7.51 20.05 -2.15
CA LEU A 265 6.49 20.19 -3.19
C LEU A 265 6.95 19.73 -4.59
N PRO A 266 8.16 20.07 -5.08
CA PRO A 266 8.62 19.59 -6.38
C PRO A 266 8.88 18.08 -6.42
N ALA A 267 9.37 17.50 -5.32
CA ALA A 267 9.63 16.07 -5.22
C ALA A 267 8.32 15.26 -5.25
N LEU A 268 7.32 15.69 -4.46
CA LEU A 268 5.98 15.10 -4.44
C LEU A 268 5.28 15.21 -5.81
N ALA A 269 5.40 16.36 -6.48
CA ALA A 269 4.83 16.57 -7.81
C ALA A 269 5.45 15.65 -8.87
N ARG A 270 6.78 15.47 -8.84
CA ARG A 270 7.45 14.52 -9.74
C ARG A 270 7.05 13.08 -9.44
N ALA A 271 7.04 12.68 -8.16
CA ALA A 271 6.67 11.33 -7.76
C ALA A 271 5.22 10.98 -8.16
N TRP A 272 4.29 11.93 -8.03
CA TRP A 272 2.91 11.79 -8.53
C TRP A 272 2.85 11.40 -10.01
N GLU A 273 3.67 12.03 -10.84
CA GLU A 273 3.66 11.81 -12.29
C GLU A 273 4.25 10.46 -12.68
N VAL A 274 5.30 10.00 -11.98
CA VAL A 274 6.12 8.85 -12.43
C VAL A 274 5.86 7.55 -11.68
N THR A 275 5.25 7.59 -10.48
CA THR A 275 5.13 6.40 -9.64
C THR A 275 4.32 5.29 -10.33
N PRO A 276 4.86 4.05 -10.39
CA PRO A 276 4.12 2.88 -10.84
C PRO A 276 3.19 2.35 -9.74
N HIS A 277 3.47 2.69 -8.47
CA HIS A 277 2.68 2.27 -7.33
C HIS A 277 1.52 3.25 -7.11
N SER A 278 0.36 2.83 -7.57
CA SER A 278 -0.85 3.64 -7.56
C SER A 278 -1.28 4.04 -6.15
N ARG A 279 -1.20 3.14 -5.17
CA ARG A 279 -1.50 3.40 -3.76
C ARG A 279 -0.72 4.60 -3.18
N ALA A 280 0.53 4.78 -3.58
CA ALA A 280 1.38 5.87 -3.12
C ALA A 280 0.85 7.27 -3.51
N ARG A 281 0.09 7.36 -4.61
CA ARG A 281 -0.49 8.64 -5.07
C ARG A 281 -1.41 9.25 -4.01
N GLY A 282 -2.14 8.44 -3.25
CA GLY A 282 -3.00 8.93 -2.18
C GLY A 282 -2.24 9.72 -1.11
N SER A 283 -1.07 9.22 -0.68
CA SER A 283 -0.20 9.91 0.28
C SER A 283 0.43 11.16 -0.34
N TYR A 284 0.81 11.13 -1.62
CA TYR A 284 1.33 12.32 -2.31
C TYR A 284 0.29 13.43 -2.40
N LEU A 285 -0.94 13.10 -2.80
CA LEU A 285 -2.05 14.06 -2.84
C LEU A 285 -2.34 14.64 -1.46
N GLY A 286 -2.40 13.77 -0.43
CA GLY A 286 -2.58 14.20 0.95
C GLY A 286 -1.49 15.16 1.43
N ALA A 287 -0.24 14.91 1.05
CA ALA A 287 0.88 15.81 1.34
C ALA A 287 0.76 17.14 0.58
N LEU A 288 0.48 17.10 -0.73
CA LEU A 288 0.30 18.28 -1.58
C LEU A 288 -0.81 19.20 -1.05
N VAL A 289 -1.96 18.64 -0.67
CA VAL A 289 -3.10 19.37 -0.07
C VAL A 289 -2.69 20.07 1.22
N ARG A 290 -1.91 19.41 2.09
CA ARG A 290 -1.45 20.02 3.35
C ARG A 290 -0.38 21.11 3.15
N LEU A 291 0.47 20.95 2.14
CA LEU A 291 1.65 21.81 1.95
C LEU A 291 1.38 23.05 1.08
N ARG A 292 0.41 23.02 0.18
CA ARG A 292 0.13 24.12 -0.75
C ARG A 292 -1.00 25.03 -0.28
N PRO A 293 -0.73 26.33 -0.08
CA PRO A 293 -1.71 27.38 -0.33
C PRO A 293 -1.62 27.78 -1.81
N GLY A 294 -2.33 27.08 -2.69
CA GLY A 294 -2.36 27.35 -4.14
C GLY A 294 -3.37 26.46 -4.84
N ASP A 295 -3.64 26.72 -6.13
CA ASP A 295 -4.61 25.93 -6.89
C ASP A 295 -4.12 24.48 -7.09
N LEU A 296 -4.93 23.53 -6.64
CA LEU A 296 -4.75 22.09 -6.78
C LEU A 296 -5.79 21.48 -7.73
N SER A 297 -6.57 22.31 -8.43
CA SER A 297 -7.67 21.89 -9.32
C SER A 297 -7.27 20.78 -10.27
N SER A 298 -6.10 20.87 -10.91
CA SER A 298 -5.59 19.84 -11.83
C SER A 298 -5.34 18.50 -11.13
N TYR A 299 -4.71 18.51 -9.95
CA TYR A 299 -4.49 17.30 -9.15
C TYR A 299 -5.81 16.71 -8.64
N LEU A 300 -6.73 17.54 -8.17
CA LEU A 300 -8.03 17.08 -7.65
C LEU A 300 -8.97 16.61 -8.76
N ALA A 301 -8.87 17.16 -9.96
CA ALA A 301 -9.59 16.70 -11.15
C ALA A 301 -9.05 15.34 -11.61
N GLU A 302 -7.72 15.22 -11.74
CA GLU A 302 -7.08 13.95 -12.07
C GLU A 302 -7.38 12.87 -11.02
N ALA A 303 -7.25 13.20 -9.73
CA ALA A 303 -7.41 12.26 -8.64
C ALA A 303 -8.84 11.72 -8.50
N ALA A 304 -9.86 12.40 -9.04
CA ALA A 304 -11.25 11.93 -8.99
C ALA A 304 -11.50 10.70 -9.87
N ASP A 305 -10.67 10.50 -10.89
CA ASP A 305 -10.72 9.35 -11.80
C ASP A 305 -9.52 8.40 -11.59
N ASP A 306 -8.72 8.60 -10.55
CA ASP A 306 -7.58 7.72 -10.23
C ASP A 306 -8.04 6.29 -9.97
N CYS A 307 -7.22 5.29 -10.28
CA CYS A 307 -7.58 3.90 -10.03
C CYS A 307 -7.77 3.59 -8.53
N GLU A 308 -7.08 4.32 -7.66
CA GLU A 308 -7.13 4.09 -6.21
C GLU A 308 -8.34 4.76 -5.53
N PRO A 309 -9.23 3.98 -4.87
CA PRO A 309 -10.37 4.54 -4.14
C PRO A 309 -9.95 5.56 -3.09
N ALA A 310 -8.90 5.27 -2.32
CA ALA A 310 -8.40 6.18 -1.27
C ALA A 310 -7.82 7.49 -1.84
N THR A 311 -7.41 7.52 -3.11
CA THR A 311 -6.99 8.74 -3.81
C THR A 311 -8.22 9.56 -4.21
N ARG A 312 -9.24 8.91 -4.76
CA ARG A 312 -10.53 9.54 -5.12
C ARG A 312 -11.23 10.15 -3.88
N GLU A 313 -11.26 9.42 -2.77
CA GLU A 313 -11.85 9.89 -1.50
C GLU A 313 -11.13 11.13 -0.95
N ARG A 314 -9.79 11.13 -0.96
CA ARG A 314 -9.00 12.31 -0.56
C ARG A 314 -9.27 13.50 -1.46
N ALA A 315 -9.41 13.28 -2.77
CA ALA A 315 -9.75 14.34 -3.71
C ALA A 315 -11.13 14.94 -3.42
N ALA A 316 -12.13 14.10 -3.13
CA ALA A 316 -13.47 14.53 -2.77
C ALA A 316 -13.49 15.34 -1.46
N GLY A 317 -12.72 14.94 -0.45
CA GLY A 317 -12.64 15.66 0.83
C GLY A 317 -11.82 16.96 0.80
N ALA A 318 -11.08 17.22 -0.27
CA ALA A 318 -10.25 18.41 -0.44
C ALA A 318 -10.86 19.48 -1.38
N ARG A 319 -12.01 19.19 -1.98
CA ARG A 319 -12.83 20.13 -2.77
C ARG A 319 -13.78 20.91 -1.86
#